data_AF-A0A9E3ULB4-F1
#
_entry.id   AF-A0A9E3ULB4-F1
#
_cell.length_a   1.000
_cell.length_b   1.000
_cell.length_c   1.000
_cell.angle_alpha   90.00
_cell.angle_beta   90.00
_cell.angle_gamma   90.00
#
_symmetry.space_group_name_H-M   'P 1'
#
loop_
_entity.id
_entity.type
_entity.pdbx_description
1 polymer ?
#
loop_
_entity_poly.entity_id
_entity_poly.type
_entity_poly.pdbx_seq_one_letter_code
_entity_poly.pdbx_strand_id
1 'polypeptide(L)'
;MTEPMRAALLRQGISLTCGSRDEEYGPPAVNLACAGELKRLIRRYAAREIGPAEQEALDMVLTKVARLVTGQPKPDTYVDGATYFAIAGEVALSPQ
;
A
#
# COMPACT_ATOMS: atom_id res chain seq x y z
N MET A 1 -36.54 -3.92 -7.65
CA MET A 1 -35.62 -4.44 -6.61
C MET A 1 -34.42 -3.52 -6.54
N THR A 2 -34.07 -3.04 -5.35
CA THR A 2 -32.88 -2.22 -5.11
C THR A 2 -31.62 -3.05 -5.27
N GLU A 3 -30.57 -2.48 -5.84
CA GLU A 3 -29.30 -3.16 -6.03
C GLU A 3 -28.65 -3.52 -4.67
N PRO A 4 -28.08 -4.74 -4.49
CA PRO A 4 -27.28 -5.05 -3.31
C PRO A 4 -26.02 -4.18 -3.22
N MET A 5 -25.69 -3.68 -2.02
CA MET A 5 -24.50 -2.82 -1.80
C MET A 5 -23.20 -3.42 -2.36
N ARG A 6 -23.02 -4.76 -2.29
CA ARG A 6 -21.87 -5.45 -2.88
C ARG A 6 -21.76 -5.21 -4.39
N ALA A 7 -22.86 -5.24 -5.11
CA ALA A 7 -22.85 -5.03 -6.55
C ALA A 7 -22.48 -3.57 -6.90
N ALA A 8 -22.97 -2.61 -6.12
CA ALA A 8 -22.62 -1.20 -6.27
C ALA A 8 -21.10 -0.97 -6.05
N LEU A 9 -20.52 -1.56 -4.99
CA LEU A 9 -19.09 -1.50 -4.72
C LEU A 9 -18.24 -2.14 -5.83
N LEU A 10 -18.67 -3.29 -6.38
CA LEU A 10 -17.97 -3.94 -7.49
C LEU A 10 -18.01 -3.08 -8.77
N ARG A 11 -19.15 -2.43 -9.07
CA ARG A 11 -19.24 -1.49 -10.19
C ARG A 11 -18.32 -0.28 -10.01
N GLN A 12 -18.27 0.29 -8.81
CA GLN A 12 -17.33 1.37 -8.50
C GLN A 12 -15.89 0.89 -8.65
N GLY A 13 -15.59 -0.33 -8.18
CA GLY A 13 -14.30 -0.99 -8.35
C GLY A 13 -13.87 -1.06 -9.81
N ILE A 14 -14.76 -1.51 -10.71
CA ILE A 14 -14.50 -1.54 -12.16
C ILE A 14 -14.10 -0.15 -12.67
N SER A 15 -14.84 0.91 -12.32
CA SER A 15 -14.48 2.28 -12.73
C SER A 15 -13.10 2.70 -12.23
N LEU A 16 -12.74 2.29 -11.01
CA LEU A 16 -11.46 2.64 -10.41
C LEU A 16 -10.30 1.79 -10.96
N THR A 17 -10.54 0.57 -11.43
CA THR A 17 -9.46 -0.35 -11.88
C THR A 17 -9.34 -0.48 -13.38
N CYS A 18 -10.36 -0.06 -14.14
CA CYS A 18 -10.37 -0.11 -15.61
C CYS A 18 -10.21 1.28 -16.27
N GLY A 19 -10.06 2.34 -15.47
CA GLY A 19 -9.74 3.70 -15.95
C GLY A 19 -8.24 3.97 -16.02
N SER A 20 -7.83 5.25 -15.91
CA SER A 20 -6.43 5.73 -15.98
C SER A 20 -5.51 5.25 -14.85
N ARG A 21 -5.94 4.32 -14.00
CA ARG A 21 -5.19 3.93 -12.80
C ARG A 21 -3.88 3.23 -13.11
N ASP A 22 -3.84 2.45 -14.18
CA ASP A 22 -2.62 1.82 -14.67
C ASP A 22 -1.64 2.85 -15.24
N GLU A 23 -2.14 3.95 -15.83
CA GLU A 23 -1.33 5.08 -16.29
C GLU A 23 -0.78 5.88 -15.10
N GLU A 24 -1.56 5.98 -14.03
CA GLU A 24 -1.25 6.79 -12.86
C GLU A 24 -0.28 6.12 -11.87
N TYR A 25 -0.39 4.80 -11.67
CA TYR A 25 0.35 4.06 -10.64
C TYR A 25 1.18 2.90 -11.20
N GLY A 26 1.20 2.75 -12.53
CA GLY A 26 1.83 1.64 -13.23
C GLY A 26 0.97 0.37 -13.20
N PRO A 27 1.32 -0.65 -14.03
CA PRO A 27 0.59 -1.91 -14.09
C PRO A 27 0.55 -2.60 -12.72
N PRO A 28 -0.64 -3.06 -12.25
CA PRO A 28 -0.80 -3.61 -10.90
C PRO A 28 0.08 -4.85 -10.69
N ALA A 29 0.28 -5.68 -11.71
CA ALA A 29 1.15 -6.85 -11.61
C ALA A 29 2.60 -6.48 -11.28
N VAL A 30 3.14 -5.41 -11.89
CA VAL A 30 4.53 -4.97 -11.70
C VAL A 30 4.69 -4.32 -10.32
N ASN A 31 3.79 -3.41 -9.97
CA ASN A 31 3.78 -2.72 -8.68
C ASN A 31 3.62 -3.70 -7.51
N LEU A 32 2.62 -4.59 -7.56
CA LEU A 32 2.36 -5.54 -6.47
C LEU A 32 3.47 -6.58 -6.33
N ALA A 33 4.08 -7.02 -7.44
CA ALA A 33 5.25 -7.89 -7.40
C ALA A 33 6.44 -7.19 -6.72
N CYS A 34 6.74 -5.94 -7.11
CA CYS A 34 7.78 -5.13 -6.49
C CYS A 34 7.53 -4.96 -4.97
N ALA A 35 6.32 -4.57 -4.58
CA ALA A 35 5.94 -4.44 -3.17
C ALA A 35 6.11 -5.76 -2.41
N GLY A 36 5.70 -6.89 -3.00
CA GLY A 36 5.86 -8.22 -2.41
C GLY A 36 7.33 -8.59 -2.16
N GLU A 37 8.21 -8.33 -3.13
CA GLU A 37 9.64 -8.58 -3.00
C GLU A 37 10.29 -7.68 -1.93
N LEU A 38 9.92 -6.39 -1.87
CA LEU A 38 10.39 -5.48 -0.82
C LEU A 38 9.98 -5.97 0.57
N LYS A 39 8.71 -6.36 0.74
CA LYS A 39 8.20 -6.90 2.02
C LYS A 39 8.92 -8.18 2.42
N ARG A 40 9.12 -9.10 1.47
CA ARG A 40 9.87 -10.35 1.69
C ARG A 40 11.31 -10.07 2.12
N LEU A 41 11.97 -9.13 1.46
CA LEU A 41 13.35 -8.74 1.78
C LEU A 41 13.45 -8.19 3.20
N ILE A 42 12.59 -7.23 3.57
CA ILE A 42 12.64 -6.61 4.90
C ILE A 42 12.33 -7.64 6.00
N ARG A 43 11.32 -8.49 5.81
CA ARG A 43 10.99 -9.57 6.76
C ARG A 43 12.15 -10.54 6.96
N ARG A 44 12.90 -10.86 5.89
CA ARG A 44 14.09 -11.73 5.96
C ARG A 44 15.22 -11.14 6.81
N TYR A 45 15.37 -9.82 6.81
CA TYR A 45 16.46 -9.11 7.50
C TYR A 45 16.00 -8.41 8.78
N ALA A 46 14.76 -8.64 9.23
CA ALA A 46 14.26 -8.08 10.48
C ALA A 46 15.10 -8.61 11.65
N ALA A 47 15.78 -7.69 12.34
CA ALA A 47 16.64 -8.01 13.48
C ALA A 47 15.90 -8.07 14.83
N ARG A 48 14.61 -7.72 14.83
CA ARG A 48 13.73 -7.77 15.99
C ARG A 48 12.35 -8.26 15.60
N GLU A 49 11.58 -8.67 16.61
CA GLU A 49 10.16 -8.93 16.44
C GLU A 49 9.42 -7.61 16.14
N ILE A 50 8.55 -7.65 15.13
CA ILE A 50 7.73 -6.53 14.70
C ILE A 50 6.28 -6.96 14.92
N GLY A 51 5.56 -6.22 15.75
CA GLY A 51 4.15 -6.49 16.03
C GLY A 51 3.27 -6.32 14.79
N PRO A 52 2.07 -6.92 14.76
CA PRO A 52 1.23 -6.95 13.56
C PRO A 52 0.83 -5.55 13.05
N ALA A 53 0.52 -4.62 13.96
CA ALA A 53 0.14 -3.25 13.59
C ALA A 53 1.31 -2.44 13.01
N GLU A 54 2.49 -2.57 13.60
CA GLU A 54 3.70 -1.92 13.08
C GLU A 54 4.06 -2.52 11.71
N GLN A 55 3.99 -3.84 11.58
CA GLN A 55 4.31 -4.54 10.35
C GLN A 55 3.39 -4.13 9.21
N GLU A 56 2.08 -3.97 9.45
CA GLU A 56 1.15 -3.51 8.42
C GLU A 56 1.46 -2.07 7.99
N ALA A 57 1.78 -1.18 8.94
CA ALA A 57 2.18 0.19 8.60
C ALA A 57 3.46 0.22 7.74
N LEU A 58 4.47 -0.59 8.06
CA LEU A 58 5.68 -0.75 7.24
C LEU A 58 5.37 -1.34 5.86
N ASP A 59 4.49 -2.34 5.77
CA ASP A 59 4.05 -2.93 4.50
C ASP A 59 3.35 -1.89 3.60
N MET A 60 2.60 -0.95 4.20
CA MET A 60 1.99 0.16 3.47
C MET A 60 3.03 1.15 2.94
N VAL A 61 4.08 1.47 3.72
CA VAL A 61 5.22 2.27 3.22
C VAL A 61 5.86 1.60 2.01
N LEU A 62 6.19 0.31 2.09
CA LEU A 62 6.82 -0.42 0.98
C LEU A 62 5.93 -0.48 -0.26
N THR A 63 4.61 -0.54 -0.07
CA THR A 63 3.64 -0.47 -1.17
C THR A 63 3.65 0.90 -1.85
N LYS A 64 3.85 1.99 -1.09
CA LYS A 64 3.99 3.35 -1.67
C LYS A 64 5.33 3.50 -2.40
N VAL A 65 6.41 2.95 -1.87
CA VAL A 65 7.71 2.92 -2.57
C VAL A 65 7.60 2.17 -3.89
N ALA A 66 6.97 0.99 -3.90
CA ALA A 66 6.74 0.22 -5.12
C ALA A 66 5.97 1.05 -6.18
N ARG A 67 4.89 1.73 -5.79
CA ARG A 67 4.14 2.63 -6.68
C ARG A 67 5.00 3.72 -7.31
N LEU A 68 5.90 4.34 -6.53
CA LEU A 68 6.78 5.40 -7.05
C LEU A 68 7.78 4.89 -8.08
N VAL A 69 8.35 3.69 -7.86
CA VAL A 69 9.39 3.15 -8.74
C VAL A 69 8.84 2.44 -9.97
N THR A 70 7.60 1.95 -9.92
CA THR A 70 6.94 1.27 -11.06
C THR A 70 5.94 2.15 -11.80
N GLY A 71 5.63 3.34 -11.27
CA GLY A 71 4.63 4.26 -11.79
C GLY A 71 5.19 5.67 -12.00
N GLN A 72 4.32 6.68 -11.87
CA GLN A 72 4.69 8.09 -11.98
C GLN A 72 4.73 8.77 -10.59
N PRO A 73 5.59 9.77 -10.37
CA PRO A 73 5.59 10.54 -9.14
C PRO A 73 4.22 11.21 -8.90
N LYS A 74 3.67 11.04 -7.70
CA LYS A 74 2.45 11.74 -7.27
C LYS A 74 2.56 12.26 -5.84
N PRO A 75 2.17 13.52 -5.57
CA PRO A 75 2.27 14.12 -4.24
C PRO A 75 1.62 13.29 -3.12
N ASP A 76 0.44 12.71 -3.39
CA ASP A 76 -0.29 11.87 -2.43
C ASP A 76 0.52 10.63 -2.01
N THR A 77 1.29 10.06 -2.91
CA THR A 77 2.09 8.86 -2.65
C THR A 77 3.24 9.15 -1.69
N TYR A 78 3.85 10.34 -1.77
CA TYR A 78 4.87 10.78 -0.81
C TYR A 78 4.26 11.08 0.56
N VAL A 79 3.12 11.80 0.60
CA VAL A 79 2.41 12.13 1.84
C VAL A 79 1.95 10.86 2.56
N ASP A 80 1.34 9.92 1.83
CA ASP A 80 0.92 8.64 2.39
C ASP A 80 2.11 7.83 2.91
N GLY A 81 3.22 7.77 2.15
CA GLY A 81 4.43 7.08 2.57
C GLY A 81 5.00 7.63 3.88
N ALA A 82 5.08 8.96 4.01
CA ALA A 82 5.50 9.62 5.24
C ALA A 82 4.53 9.34 6.41
N THR A 83 3.23 9.38 6.14
CA THR A 83 2.19 9.18 7.15
C THR A 83 2.17 7.74 7.69
N TYR A 84 2.26 6.73 6.82
CA TYR A 84 2.35 5.34 7.26
C TYR A 84 3.63 5.06 8.05
N PHE A 85 4.75 5.72 7.72
CA PHE A 85 5.97 5.58 8.50
C PHE A 85 5.86 6.26 9.88
N ALA A 86 5.18 7.39 9.97
CA ALA A 86 4.86 8.02 11.25
C ALA A 86 3.97 7.12 12.12
N ILE A 87 2.94 6.49 11.55
CA ILE A 87 2.08 5.51 12.24
C ILE A 87 2.89 4.31 12.73
N ALA A 88 3.83 3.79 11.92
CA ALA A 88 4.72 2.72 12.35
C ALA A 88 5.55 3.14 13.58
N GLY A 89 6.07 4.37 13.58
CA GLY A 89 6.78 4.95 14.71
C GLY A 89 5.91 5.09 15.97
N GLU A 90 4.67 5.56 15.83
CA GLU A 90 3.71 5.62 16.94
C GLU A 90 3.47 4.24 17.54
N VAL A 91 3.19 3.23 16.71
CA VAL A 91 2.93 1.86 17.19
C VAL A 91 4.17 1.24 17.84
N ALA A 92 5.36 1.54 17.34
CA ALA A 92 6.61 0.97 17.86
C ALA A 92 7.06 1.61 19.18
N LEU A 93 6.71 2.88 19.42
CA LEU A 93 7.28 3.68 20.50
C LEU A 93 6.27 4.07 21.58
N SER A 94 4.97 4.01 21.29
CA SER A 94 3.91 4.29 22.27
C SER A 94 3.46 3.00 22.97
N PRO A 95 3.35 2.98 24.32
CA PRO A 95 2.71 1.88 25.03
C PRO A 95 1.24 1.76 24.61
N GLN A 96 0.77 0.56 24.28
CA GLN A 96 -0.66 0.25 24.09
C GLN A 96 -1.36 0.01 25.42
#